data_AF-A0A1X0J5V0-F1
#
_entry.id   AF-A0A1X0J5V0-F1
#
_cell.length_a   1.000
_cell.length_b   1.000
_cell.length_c   1.000
_cell.angle_alpha   90.00
_cell.angle_beta   90.00
_cell.angle_gamma   90.00
#
_symmetry.space_group_name_H-M   'P 1'
#
loop_
_entity.id
_entity.type
_entity.pdbx_description
1 polymer ?
#
loop_
_entity_poly.entity_id
_entity_poly.type
_entity_poly.pdbx_seq_one_letter_code
_entity_poly.pdbx_strand_id
1 'polypeptide(L)'
;MVSTRSPLELMVVATACGLRNVARRLGTPKQTVPRAERVLRAALLVPVFATLSLLLRGYGRLGHPVQLPGRTGFDATLMCRLPDLIATYIWVFHEWEPDLTRFIASRLGDGDVFIDVGANIGYYSLLAAGPVGAQGGVVAVEASPAMFDDLHQNVDASGHCDRIRQVNMAAAAKSGTLTVYAGPRNNAGMSTTLPSRGLHAESTIEAKPLEEILTFREITSARLIKIDVEGAEPDVLAGMRNIIGTLRDDAEIVVELSPRWWPDRHLRPVDVLRPFLEAGFNVYEMTNSYSAWRYLWPNDVRDAIRLRDPLTARVSRLDLVLSRHDGERLAIDARAPH
;
A
#
# COMPACT_ATOMS: atom_id res chain seq x y z
N MET A 1 29.93 7.43 -9.78
CA MET A 1 30.97 6.55 -9.18
C MET A 1 30.34 5.20 -8.92
N VAL A 2 30.84 4.13 -9.54
CA VAL A 2 30.41 2.76 -9.20
C VAL A 2 31.00 2.47 -7.82
N SER A 3 30.21 2.66 -6.77
CA SER A 3 30.58 2.20 -5.43
C SER A 3 30.78 0.69 -5.51
N THR A 4 32.02 0.23 -5.36
CA THR A 4 32.33 -1.20 -5.32
C THR A 4 31.77 -1.75 -4.02
N ARG A 5 30.80 -2.67 -4.13
CA ARG A 5 30.21 -3.35 -2.96
C ARG A 5 31.30 -4.00 -2.14
N SER A 6 31.20 -3.86 -0.81
CA SER A 6 32.17 -4.51 0.09
C SER A 6 32.08 -6.05 -0.01
N PRO A 7 33.14 -6.81 0.31
CA PRO A 7 33.07 -8.28 0.33
C PRO A 7 31.95 -8.82 1.23
N LEU A 8 31.71 -8.15 2.37
CA LEU A 8 30.61 -8.49 3.28
C LEU A 8 29.24 -8.26 2.62
N GLU A 9 29.06 -7.13 1.93
CA GLU A 9 27.83 -6.83 1.20
C GLU A 9 27.56 -7.88 0.10
N LEU A 10 28.59 -8.24 -0.68
CA LEU A 10 28.49 -9.27 -1.71
C LEU A 10 28.07 -10.62 -1.12
N MET A 11 28.64 -11.02 0.02
CA MET A 11 28.26 -12.24 0.72
C MET A 11 26.81 -12.20 1.21
N VAL A 12 26.39 -11.09 1.82
CA VAL A 12 25.00 -10.90 2.31
C VAL A 12 24.01 -10.95 1.16
N VAL A 13 24.28 -10.23 0.06
CA VAL A 13 23.44 -10.22 -1.14
C VAL A 13 23.37 -11.62 -1.75
N ALA A 14 24.49 -12.32 -1.90
CA ALA A 14 24.51 -13.68 -2.46
C ALA A 14 23.67 -14.64 -1.60
N THR A 15 23.81 -14.57 -0.28
CA THR A 15 23.05 -15.41 0.66
C THR A 15 21.55 -15.09 0.62
N ALA A 16 21.19 -13.79 0.62
CA ALA A 16 19.80 -13.35 0.50
C ALA A 16 19.19 -13.80 -0.84
N CYS A 17 19.93 -13.71 -1.95
CA CYS A 17 19.49 -14.23 -3.25
C CYS A 17 19.26 -15.74 -3.23
N GLY A 18 20.12 -16.51 -2.55
CA GLY A 18 19.93 -17.94 -2.33
C GLY A 18 18.63 -18.25 -1.59
N LEU A 19 18.40 -17.60 -0.46
CA LEU A 19 17.17 -17.76 0.33
C LEU A 19 15.91 -17.32 -0.42
N ARG A 20 15.99 -16.21 -1.18
CA ARG A 20 14.94 -15.75 -2.08
C ARG A 20 14.59 -16.82 -3.13
N ASN A 21 15.60 -17.43 -3.75
CA ASN A 21 15.37 -18.48 -4.74
C ASN A 21 14.69 -19.72 -4.13
N VAL A 22 15.05 -20.09 -2.90
CA VAL A 22 14.35 -21.15 -2.16
C VAL A 22 12.88 -20.75 -1.91
N ALA A 23 12.64 -19.56 -1.36
CA ALA A 23 11.30 -19.06 -1.09
C ALA A 23 10.41 -19.07 -2.36
N ARG A 24 10.95 -18.61 -3.50
CA ARG A 24 10.23 -18.57 -4.77
C ARG A 24 9.90 -19.95 -5.32
N ARG A 25 10.77 -20.95 -5.16
CA ARG A 25 10.51 -22.34 -5.59
C ARG A 25 9.40 -23.02 -4.78
N LEU A 26 9.07 -22.49 -3.60
CA LEU A 26 7.93 -22.99 -2.81
C LEU A 26 6.59 -22.50 -3.36
N GLY A 27 6.56 -21.37 -4.08
CA GLY A 27 5.38 -20.84 -4.76
C GLY A 27 4.94 -21.72 -5.93
N THR A 28 3.66 -22.11 -5.95
CA THR A 28 3.06 -23.02 -6.95
C THR A 28 1.57 -22.71 -7.11
N PRO A 29 0.93 -23.05 -8.24
CA PRO A 29 -0.52 -22.90 -8.35
C PRO A 29 -1.24 -23.69 -7.25
N LYS A 30 -2.09 -23.02 -6.46
CA LYS A 30 -2.74 -23.65 -5.30
C LYS A 30 -3.55 -24.89 -5.68
N GLN A 31 -4.20 -24.83 -6.85
CA GLN A 31 -5.11 -25.86 -7.36
C GLN A 31 -4.39 -27.19 -7.66
N THR A 32 -3.08 -27.14 -7.94
CA THR A 32 -2.30 -28.33 -8.34
C THR A 32 -1.61 -29.03 -7.16
N VAL A 33 -1.73 -28.48 -5.93
CA VAL A 33 -0.99 -28.96 -4.76
C VAL A 33 -1.94 -29.53 -3.68
N PRO A 34 -1.73 -30.79 -3.21
CA PRO A 34 -2.52 -31.39 -2.13
C PRO A 34 -2.39 -30.64 -0.80
N ARG A 35 -3.42 -30.72 0.07
CA ARG A 35 -3.44 -30.00 1.36
C ARG A 35 -2.22 -30.27 2.26
N ALA A 36 -1.76 -31.51 2.34
CA ALA A 36 -0.59 -31.86 3.16
C ALA A 36 0.69 -31.16 2.68
N GLU A 37 0.88 -31.09 1.35
CA GLU A 37 2.01 -30.40 0.76
C GLU A 37 1.92 -28.88 0.93
N ARG A 38 0.71 -28.30 0.90
CA ARG A 38 0.49 -26.87 1.22
C ARG A 38 1.00 -26.53 2.62
N VAL A 39 0.69 -27.36 3.62
CA VAL A 39 1.16 -27.17 5.00
C VAL A 39 2.69 -27.29 5.07
N LEU A 40 3.28 -28.28 4.41
CA LEU A 40 4.73 -28.46 4.37
C LEU A 40 5.44 -27.25 3.73
N ARG A 41 4.93 -26.75 2.60
CA ARG A 41 5.49 -25.58 1.91
C ARG A 41 5.41 -24.33 2.78
N ALA A 42 4.29 -24.10 3.46
CA ALA A 42 4.17 -23.01 4.42
C ALA A 42 5.16 -23.16 5.59
N ALA A 43 5.29 -24.37 6.15
CA ALA A 43 6.22 -24.66 7.23
C ALA A 43 7.69 -24.49 6.83
N LEU A 44 8.04 -24.71 5.55
CA LEU A 44 9.37 -24.46 5.01
C LEU A 44 9.61 -22.97 4.68
N LEU A 45 8.61 -22.26 4.17
CA LEU A 45 8.75 -20.86 3.77
C LEU A 45 9.00 -19.95 4.98
N VAL A 46 8.27 -20.15 6.06
CA VAL A 46 8.36 -19.30 7.26
C VAL A 46 9.79 -19.19 7.80
N PRO A 47 10.53 -20.28 8.09
CA PRO A 47 11.90 -20.18 8.56
C PRO A 47 12.84 -19.61 7.50
N VAL A 48 12.68 -19.96 6.22
CA VAL A 48 13.51 -19.41 5.12
C VAL A 48 13.37 -17.88 5.04
N PHE A 49 12.13 -17.38 5.07
CA PHE A 49 11.85 -15.96 5.02
C PHE A 49 12.29 -15.24 6.30
N ALA A 50 12.16 -15.88 7.47
CA ALA A 50 12.64 -15.35 8.73
C ALA A 50 14.17 -15.22 8.73
N THR A 51 14.91 -16.24 8.28
CA THR A 51 16.38 -16.21 8.15
C THR A 51 16.82 -15.11 7.20
N LEU A 52 16.18 -14.98 6.03
CA LEU A 52 16.44 -13.91 5.06
C LEU A 52 16.22 -12.53 5.71
N SER A 53 15.08 -12.37 6.38
CA SER A 53 14.71 -11.11 7.04
C SER A 53 15.69 -10.75 8.15
N LEU A 54 16.13 -11.72 8.96
CA LEU A 54 17.10 -11.51 10.04
C LEU A 54 18.50 -11.17 9.50
N LEU A 55 18.93 -11.84 8.42
CA LEU A 55 20.19 -11.54 7.74
C LEU A 55 20.21 -10.08 7.25
N LEU A 56 19.18 -9.67 6.52
CA LEU A 56 19.07 -8.30 5.98
C LEU A 56 18.97 -7.26 7.11
N ARG A 57 18.20 -7.53 8.16
CA ARG A 57 18.10 -6.65 9.35
C ARG A 57 19.42 -6.54 10.09
N GLY A 58 20.12 -7.65 10.28
CA GLY A 58 21.44 -7.69 10.92
C GLY A 58 22.46 -6.85 10.15
N TYR A 59 22.50 -7.01 8.82
CA TYR A 59 23.37 -6.21 7.97
C TYR A 59 22.97 -4.72 7.94
N GLY A 60 21.68 -4.42 7.83
CA GLY A 60 21.19 -3.03 7.84
C GLY A 60 21.51 -2.25 9.12
N ARG A 61 21.66 -2.93 10.27
CA ARG A 61 22.13 -2.32 11.53
C ARG A 61 23.58 -1.84 11.48
N LEU A 62 24.38 -2.35 10.55
CA LEU A 62 25.75 -1.89 10.32
C LEU A 62 25.79 -0.58 9.51
N GLY A 63 24.64 0.03 9.19
CA GLY A 63 24.56 1.32 8.49
C GLY A 63 24.49 1.21 6.97
N HIS A 64 24.41 0.00 6.41
CA HIS A 64 24.43 -0.25 4.97
C HIS A 64 23.09 -0.81 4.47
N PRO A 65 22.12 0.03 4.05
CA PRO A 65 20.93 -0.47 3.37
C PRO A 65 21.33 -1.05 2.03
N VAL A 66 20.82 -2.24 1.70
CA VAL A 66 21.07 -2.88 0.40
C VAL A 66 19.98 -2.42 -0.56
N GLN A 67 20.38 -1.81 -1.66
CA GLN A 67 19.45 -1.46 -2.74
C GLN A 67 19.54 -2.50 -3.85
N LEU A 68 18.42 -3.13 -4.17
CA LEU A 68 18.31 -4.12 -5.23
C LEU A 68 17.08 -3.83 -6.10
N PRO A 69 17.17 -4.00 -7.43
CA PRO A 69 15.99 -3.94 -8.27
C PRO A 69 15.04 -5.10 -7.92
N GLY A 70 13.77 -4.78 -7.68
CA GLY A 70 12.67 -5.71 -7.52
C GLY A 70 11.70 -5.58 -8.69
N ARG A 71 11.47 -6.68 -9.41
CA ARG A 71 10.41 -6.76 -10.42
C ARG A 71 9.09 -7.07 -9.73
N THR A 72 7.98 -6.49 -10.18
CA THR A 72 6.64 -6.79 -9.66
C THR A 72 5.91 -7.81 -10.53
N GLY A 73 4.75 -8.28 -10.05
CA GLY A 73 3.86 -9.13 -10.83
C GLY A 73 3.23 -8.47 -12.05
N PHE A 74 3.24 -7.13 -12.11
CA PHE A 74 2.77 -6.27 -13.22
C PHE A 74 3.94 -5.69 -14.04
N ASP A 75 5.10 -6.36 -14.02
CA ASP A 75 6.27 -6.01 -14.84
C ASP A 75 6.91 -4.62 -14.60
N ALA A 76 6.55 -3.92 -13.53
CA ALA A 76 7.31 -2.75 -13.09
C ALA A 76 8.60 -3.17 -12.38
N THR A 77 9.61 -2.29 -12.41
CA THR A 77 10.83 -2.44 -11.62
C THR A 77 10.90 -1.31 -10.61
N LEU A 78 11.01 -1.66 -9.32
CA LEU A 78 11.19 -0.72 -8.22
C LEU A 78 12.56 -0.95 -7.57
N MET A 79 13.20 0.13 -7.14
CA MET A 79 14.39 0.03 -6.30
C MET A 79 13.99 -0.34 -4.86
N CYS A 80 14.27 -1.58 -4.47
CA CYS A 80 13.93 -2.10 -3.15
C CYS A 80 15.07 -1.81 -2.16
N ARG A 81 14.83 -0.92 -1.20
CA ARG A 81 15.76 -0.62 -0.10
C ARG A 81 15.56 -1.59 1.06
N LEU A 82 16.40 -2.62 1.13
CA LEU A 82 16.35 -3.64 2.18
C LEU A 82 17.08 -3.15 3.43
N PRO A 83 16.57 -3.43 4.65
CA PRO A 83 15.58 -4.46 5.00
C PRO A 83 14.15 -3.93 5.23
N ASP A 84 13.72 -2.89 4.52
CA ASP A 84 12.34 -2.42 4.62
C ASP A 84 11.34 -3.56 4.36
N LEU A 85 10.25 -3.61 5.13
CA LEU A 85 9.28 -4.69 5.09
C LEU A 85 8.67 -4.81 3.69
N ILE A 86 8.09 -3.72 3.18
CA ILE A 86 7.37 -3.68 1.91
C ILE A 86 8.33 -4.00 0.76
N ALA A 87 9.49 -3.34 0.73
CA ALA A 87 10.53 -3.61 -0.25
C ALA A 87 11.03 -5.07 -0.22
N THR A 88 11.14 -5.68 0.97
CA THR A 88 11.53 -7.09 1.12
C THR A 88 10.47 -8.02 0.55
N TYR A 89 9.18 -7.77 0.80
CA TYR A 89 8.09 -8.56 0.24
C TYR A 89 8.04 -8.45 -1.28
N ILE A 90 8.13 -7.24 -1.84
CA ILE A 90 8.18 -7.03 -3.30
C ILE A 90 9.39 -7.74 -3.91
N TRP A 91 10.57 -7.61 -3.30
CA TRP A 91 11.78 -8.24 -3.82
C TRP A 91 11.69 -9.78 -3.80
N VAL A 92 11.14 -10.37 -2.74
CA VAL A 92 11.03 -11.84 -2.60
C VAL A 92 9.87 -12.41 -3.42
N PHE A 93 8.68 -11.82 -3.31
CA PHE A 93 7.42 -12.39 -3.81
C PHE A 93 6.85 -11.70 -5.04
N HIS A 94 7.45 -10.60 -5.50
CA HIS A 94 6.96 -9.76 -6.60
C HIS A 94 5.65 -9.02 -6.31
N GLU A 95 5.18 -9.07 -5.07
CA GLU A 95 3.86 -8.61 -4.69
C GLU A 95 3.87 -8.04 -3.26
N TRP A 96 3.00 -7.07 -3.01
CA TRP A 96 2.68 -6.53 -1.70
C TRP A 96 1.17 -6.61 -1.52
N GLU A 97 0.70 -7.10 -0.37
CA GLU A 97 -0.73 -7.33 -0.04
C GLU A 97 -1.56 -7.88 -1.22
N PRO A 98 -1.46 -9.19 -1.49
CA PRO A 98 -2.05 -9.76 -2.70
C PRO A 98 -3.54 -9.46 -2.88
N ASP A 99 -4.33 -9.47 -1.79
CA ASP A 99 -5.76 -9.15 -1.83
C ASP A 99 -6.03 -7.72 -2.32
N LEU A 100 -5.31 -6.71 -1.79
CA LEU A 100 -5.43 -5.32 -2.23
C LEU A 100 -4.89 -5.13 -3.66
N THR A 101 -3.76 -5.76 -3.98
CA THR A 101 -3.19 -5.72 -5.33
C THR A 101 -4.18 -6.26 -6.36
N ARG A 102 -4.82 -7.41 -6.12
CA ARG A 102 -5.89 -7.93 -7.00
C ARG A 102 -7.12 -7.03 -7.02
N PHE A 103 -7.51 -6.45 -5.88
CA PHE A 103 -8.61 -5.52 -5.82
C PHE A 103 -8.38 -4.33 -6.75
N ILE A 104 -7.28 -3.60 -6.59
CA ILE A 104 -6.95 -2.40 -7.38
C ILE A 104 -6.94 -2.71 -8.88
N ALA A 105 -6.20 -3.73 -9.31
CA ALA A 105 -6.12 -4.03 -10.75
C ALA A 105 -7.45 -4.48 -11.36
N SER A 106 -8.30 -5.16 -10.59
CA SER A 106 -9.62 -5.58 -11.06
C SER A 106 -10.65 -4.45 -11.15
N ARG A 107 -10.31 -3.25 -10.67
CA ARG A 107 -11.24 -2.11 -10.57
C ARG A 107 -10.97 -0.99 -11.53
N LEU A 108 -9.76 -0.91 -12.07
CA LEU A 108 -9.33 0.15 -12.96
C LEU A 108 -9.43 -0.30 -14.42
N GLY A 109 -9.91 0.59 -15.28
CA GLY A 109 -9.91 0.44 -16.74
C GLY A 109 -9.45 1.71 -17.46
N ASP A 110 -9.38 1.64 -18.80
CA ASP A 110 -8.92 2.76 -19.63
C ASP A 110 -9.76 4.03 -19.38
N GLY A 111 -9.09 5.15 -19.10
CA GLY A 111 -9.74 6.43 -18.82
C GLY A 111 -10.02 6.71 -17.34
N ASP A 112 -9.88 5.72 -16.47
CA ASP A 112 -10.10 5.90 -15.02
C ASP A 112 -8.99 6.72 -14.36
N VAL A 113 -9.31 7.34 -13.22
CA VAL A 113 -8.31 7.94 -12.33
C VAL A 113 -8.18 7.13 -11.04
N PHE A 114 -6.93 6.84 -10.67
CA PHE A 114 -6.57 6.27 -9.37
C PHE A 114 -5.90 7.32 -8.49
N ILE A 115 -6.36 7.47 -7.25
CA ILE A 115 -5.75 8.38 -6.27
C ILE A 115 -5.13 7.52 -5.16
N ASP A 116 -3.81 7.60 -5.02
CA ASP A 116 -3.02 6.84 -4.05
C ASP A 116 -2.53 7.77 -2.94
N VAL A 117 -3.23 7.79 -1.80
CA VAL A 117 -2.86 8.60 -0.63
C VAL A 117 -2.04 7.74 0.32
N GLY A 118 -0.83 8.21 0.63
CA GLY A 118 0.22 7.39 1.23
C GLY A 118 0.80 6.44 0.19
N ALA A 119 1.26 7.01 -0.93
CA ALA A 119 1.79 6.25 -2.07
C ALA A 119 3.10 5.52 -1.75
N ASN A 120 3.79 5.90 -0.67
CA ASN A 120 5.03 5.29 -0.20
C ASN A 120 6.06 5.21 -1.35
N ILE A 121 6.64 4.05 -1.64
CA ILE A 121 7.60 3.85 -2.75
C ILE A 121 6.93 3.74 -4.14
N GLY A 122 5.62 3.95 -4.25
CA GLY A 122 4.89 3.97 -5.52
C GLY A 122 4.42 2.61 -6.04
N TYR A 123 4.38 1.56 -5.22
CA TYR A 123 3.97 0.24 -5.66
C TYR A 123 2.56 0.21 -6.27
N TYR A 124 1.56 0.77 -5.58
CA TYR A 124 0.19 0.82 -6.09
C TYR A 124 -0.01 1.84 -7.20
N SER A 125 0.70 2.97 -7.13
CA SER A 125 0.73 3.95 -8.20
C SER A 125 1.22 3.36 -9.54
N LEU A 126 2.28 2.54 -9.49
CA LEU A 126 2.79 1.83 -10.67
C LEU A 126 1.86 0.69 -11.11
N LEU A 127 1.27 -0.06 -10.18
CA LEU A 127 0.26 -1.07 -10.49
C LEU A 127 -0.91 -0.47 -11.29
N ALA A 128 -1.38 0.71 -10.89
CA ALA A 128 -2.51 1.38 -11.51
C ALA A 128 -2.18 1.97 -12.90
N ALA A 129 -0.92 2.31 -13.17
CA ALA A 129 -0.52 3.03 -14.39
C ALA A 129 -0.71 2.24 -15.71
N GLY A 130 -0.79 0.90 -15.63
CA GLY A 130 -1.14 0.04 -16.75
C GLY A 130 -2.65 0.08 -17.05
N PRO A 131 -3.51 -0.39 -16.11
CA PRO A 131 -4.96 -0.47 -16.31
C PRO A 131 -5.66 0.84 -16.65
N VAL A 132 -5.26 1.97 -16.05
CA VAL A 132 -5.88 3.29 -16.34
C VAL A 132 -5.65 3.76 -17.79
N GLY A 133 -4.69 3.14 -18.48
CA GLY A 133 -4.39 3.41 -19.88
C GLY A 133 -3.90 4.83 -20.15
N ALA A 134 -3.91 5.22 -21.43
CA ALA A 134 -3.38 6.50 -21.89
C ALA A 134 -4.35 7.68 -21.65
N GLN A 135 -5.63 7.38 -21.44
CA GLN A 135 -6.68 8.38 -21.25
C GLN A 135 -6.94 8.69 -19.77
N GLY A 136 -6.55 7.76 -18.89
CA GLY A 136 -6.68 7.87 -17.45
C GLY A 136 -5.47 8.53 -16.79
N GLY A 137 -5.33 8.33 -15.49
CA GLY A 137 -4.19 8.87 -14.74
C GLY A 137 -4.11 8.38 -13.31
N VAL A 138 -2.95 8.61 -12.70
CA VAL A 138 -2.67 8.28 -11.30
C VAL A 138 -2.23 9.54 -10.58
N VAL A 139 -2.78 9.80 -9.39
CA VAL A 139 -2.28 10.83 -8.48
C VAL A 139 -1.68 10.14 -7.26
N ALA A 140 -0.36 10.22 -7.12
CA ALA A 140 0.39 9.65 -6.01
C ALA A 140 0.72 10.75 -5.00
N VAL A 141 0.08 10.71 -3.83
CA VAL A 141 0.28 11.66 -2.73
C VAL A 141 1.09 11.00 -1.63
N GLU A 142 2.29 11.50 -1.35
CA GLU A 142 3.18 10.97 -0.31
C GLU A 142 3.72 12.10 0.56
N ALA A 143 3.56 11.97 1.88
CA ALA A 143 3.96 13.00 2.83
C ALA A 143 5.45 12.95 3.16
N SER A 144 6.03 11.75 3.35
CA SER A 144 7.44 11.59 3.70
C SER A 144 8.33 11.92 2.50
N PRO A 145 9.22 12.93 2.62
CA PRO A 145 10.14 13.26 1.53
C PRO A 145 11.05 12.09 1.15
N ALA A 146 11.50 11.28 2.12
CA ALA A 146 12.34 10.12 1.83
C ALA A 146 11.62 9.03 1.04
N MET A 147 10.33 8.80 1.31
CA MET A 147 9.52 7.87 0.53
C MET A 147 9.12 8.47 -0.82
N PHE A 148 8.85 9.77 -0.86
CA PHE A 148 8.59 10.50 -2.10
C PHE A 148 9.79 10.44 -3.06
N ASP A 149 11.02 10.54 -2.56
CA ASP A 149 12.22 10.38 -3.37
C ASP A 149 12.32 8.97 -3.99
N ASP A 150 11.91 7.93 -3.25
CA ASP A 150 11.86 6.56 -3.76
C ASP A 150 10.72 6.37 -4.78
N LEU A 151 9.53 6.94 -4.51
CA LEU A 151 8.42 7.02 -5.48
C LEU A 151 8.88 7.67 -6.78
N HIS A 152 9.55 8.81 -6.69
CA HIS A 152 10.05 9.57 -7.84
C HIS A 152 11.02 8.76 -8.68
N GLN A 153 12.02 8.15 -8.05
CA GLN A 153 12.96 7.28 -8.75
C GLN A 153 12.26 6.09 -9.41
N ASN A 154 11.27 5.48 -8.75
CA ASN A 154 10.56 4.32 -9.28
C ASN A 154 9.64 4.69 -10.44
N VAL A 155 8.93 5.82 -10.37
CA VAL A 155 8.10 6.33 -11.45
C VAL A 155 8.96 6.70 -12.65
N ASP A 156 10.07 7.42 -12.44
CA ASP A 156 11.00 7.79 -13.50
C ASP A 156 11.61 6.58 -14.20
N ALA A 157 12.01 5.57 -13.43
CA ALA A 157 12.54 4.32 -13.99
C ALA A 157 11.49 3.49 -14.75
N SER A 158 10.21 3.67 -14.47
CA SER A 158 9.12 2.93 -15.13
C SER A 158 8.70 3.50 -16.49
N GLY A 159 9.05 4.77 -16.78
CA GLY A 159 8.57 5.47 -17.97
C GLY A 159 7.08 5.86 -17.91
N HIS A 160 6.49 5.95 -16.72
CA HIS A 160 5.09 6.34 -16.50
C HIS A 160 4.92 7.77 -15.95
N CYS A 161 5.95 8.63 -16.04
CA CYS A 161 5.89 10.02 -15.55
C CYS A 161 4.72 10.81 -16.16
N ASP A 162 4.36 10.55 -17.41
CA ASP A 162 3.24 11.22 -18.10
C ASP A 162 1.87 10.79 -17.58
N ARG A 163 1.79 9.68 -16.83
CA ARG A 163 0.54 9.13 -16.28
C ARG A 163 0.43 9.29 -14.76
N ILE A 164 1.56 9.33 -14.06
CA ILE A 164 1.61 9.39 -12.60
C ILE A 164 2.02 10.80 -12.17
N ARG A 165 1.05 11.58 -11.71
CA ARG A 165 1.29 12.87 -11.06
C ARG A 165 1.69 12.63 -9.61
N GLN A 166 2.90 13.05 -9.27
CA GLN A 166 3.49 12.82 -7.95
C GLN A 166 3.39 14.11 -7.12
N VAL A 167 2.90 14.00 -5.89
CA VAL A 167 2.67 15.13 -4.99
C VAL A 167 3.32 14.87 -3.63
N ASN A 168 4.35 15.65 -3.29
CA ASN A 168 4.94 15.61 -1.95
C ASN A 168 4.19 16.55 -0.99
N MET A 169 3.05 16.09 -0.49
CA MET A 169 2.21 16.81 0.47
C MET A 169 1.50 15.81 1.37
N ALA A 170 1.09 16.26 2.56
CA ALA A 170 0.17 15.50 3.39
C ALA A 170 -1.28 15.81 3.01
N ALA A 171 -2.08 14.78 2.73
CA ALA A 171 -3.54 14.94 2.74
C ALA A 171 -4.02 15.14 4.19
N ALA A 172 -4.84 16.15 4.44
CA ALA A 172 -5.27 16.53 5.79
C ALA A 172 -6.66 17.17 5.80
N ALA A 173 -7.22 17.43 6.98
CA ALA A 173 -8.54 18.05 7.09
C ALA A 173 -8.57 19.54 6.72
N LYS A 174 -7.42 20.22 6.81
CA LYS A 174 -7.27 21.67 6.58
C LYS A 174 -5.89 21.99 6.03
N SER A 175 -5.80 23.11 5.31
CA SER A 175 -4.54 23.60 4.78
C SER A 175 -3.62 24.13 5.88
N GLY A 176 -2.34 23.85 5.73
CA GLY A 176 -1.32 24.24 6.69
C GLY A 176 -0.05 23.43 6.54
N THR A 177 0.53 23.07 7.67
CA THR A 177 1.84 22.43 7.72
C THR A 177 1.83 21.35 8.80
N LEU A 178 2.34 20.17 8.47
CA LEU A 178 2.45 19.04 9.38
C LEU A 178 3.90 18.56 9.47
N THR A 179 4.27 18.01 10.62
CA THR A 179 5.55 17.31 10.77
C THR A 179 5.37 15.86 10.35
N VAL A 180 6.26 15.36 9.50
CA VAL A 180 6.37 13.94 9.21
C VAL A 180 7.33 13.31 10.20
N TYR A 181 6.94 12.16 10.72
CA TYR A 181 7.75 11.33 11.59
C TYR A 181 8.12 10.04 10.87
N ALA A 182 9.42 9.79 10.70
CA ALA A 182 9.92 8.66 9.94
C ALA A 182 9.67 7.33 10.66
N GLY A 183 9.17 6.35 9.91
CA GLY A 183 9.12 4.96 10.32
C GLY A 183 10.53 4.37 10.55
N PRO A 184 10.63 3.24 11.28
CA PRO A 184 11.90 2.57 11.47
C PRO A 184 12.45 2.06 10.13
N ARG A 185 13.79 1.96 10.00
CA ARG A 185 14.48 1.56 8.75
C ARG A 185 14.05 0.21 8.16
N ASN A 186 13.52 -0.69 8.99
CA ASN A 186 13.04 -2.02 8.57
C ASN A 186 11.52 -2.07 8.34
N ASN A 187 10.83 -0.94 8.47
CA ASN A 187 9.42 -0.76 8.17
C ASN A 187 9.11 0.73 7.95
N ALA A 188 9.68 1.31 6.89
CA ALA A 188 9.55 2.73 6.56
C ALA A 188 8.11 3.11 6.21
N GLY A 189 7.30 2.13 5.78
CA GLY A 189 5.86 2.29 5.60
C GLY A 189 5.09 2.72 6.85
N MET A 190 5.69 2.67 8.06
CA MET A 190 5.09 3.19 9.29
C MET A 190 5.27 4.70 9.52
N SER A 191 5.83 5.43 8.55
CA SER A 191 5.91 6.89 8.57
C SER A 191 4.53 7.51 8.73
N THR A 192 4.44 8.63 9.45
CA THR A 192 3.16 9.18 9.90
C THR A 192 3.27 10.68 10.15
N THR A 193 2.16 11.39 10.15
CA THR A 193 2.08 12.81 10.56
C THR A 193 1.69 12.98 12.02
N LEU A 194 1.50 11.88 12.76
CA LEU A 194 1.04 11.90 14.14
C LEU A 194 2.20 12.00 15.15
N PRO A 195 2.32 13.10 15.93
CA PRO A 195 3.34 13.22 16.98
C PRO A 195 3.23 12.16 18.08
N SER A 196 2.01 11.69 18.35
CA SER A 196 1.71 10.70 19.40
C SER A 196 2.38 9.34 19.17
N ARG A 197 2.88 9.07 17.95
CA ARG A 197 3.57 7.83 17.60
C ARG A 197 4.99 7.76 18.19
N GLY A 198 5.54 8.87 18.70
CA GLY A 198 6.86 8.90 19.36
C GLY A 198 8.02 8.55 18.43
N LEU A 199 7.83 8.76 17.12
CA LEU A 199 8.81 8.51 16.08
C LEU A 199 9.73 9.73 15.88
N HIS A 200 10.81 9.56 15.12
CA HIS A 200 11.77 10.63 14.86
C HIS A 200 11.18 11.64 13.88
N ALA A 201 11.13 12.92 14.25
CA ALA A 201 10.71 13.99 13.35
C ALA A 201 11.68 14.07 12.16
N GLU A 202 11.16 13.82 10.96
CA GLU A 202 11.93 13.79 9.72
C GLU A 202 11.96 15.17 9.06
N SER A 203 10.79 15.73 8.83
CA SER A 203 10.61 16.94 8.04
C SER A 203 9.30 17.63 8.39
N THR A 204 9.14 18.83 7.85
CA THR A 204 7.91 19.61 7.90
C THR A 204 7.42 19.80 6.47
N ILE A 205 6.17 19.43 6.20
CA ILE A 205 5.61 19.39 4.84
C ILE A 205 4.30 20.18 4.76
N GLU A 206 3.99 20.69 3.57
CA GLU A 206 2.68 21.28 3.29
C GLU A 206 1.59 20.21 3.42
N ALA A 207 0.48 20.58 4.06
CA ALA A 207 -0.68 19.74 4.24
C ALA A 207 -1.92 20.44 3.69
N LYS A 208 -2.76 19.71 2.95
CA LYS A 208 -3.96 20.25 2.31
C LYS A 208 -5.10 19.22 2.29
N PRO A 209 -6.37 19.67 2.28
CA PRO A 209 -7.49 18.82 1.90
C PRO A 209 -7.29 18.25 0.50
N LEU A 210 -7.78 17.03 0.26
CA LEU A 210 -7.69 16.40 -1.06
C LEU A 210 -8.35 17.25 -2.15
N GLU A 211 -9.40 18.00 -1.81
CA GLU A 211 -10.04 18.93 -2.74
C GLU A 211 -9.10 20.01 -3.29
N GLU A 212 -8.08 20.40 -2.53
CA GLU A 212 -7.08 21.40 -2.95
C GLU A 212 -5.86 20.76 -3.62
N ILE A 213 -5.60 19.46 -3.36
CA ILE A 213 -4.50 18.71 -3.98
C ILE A 213 -4.89 18.22 -5.39
N LEU A 214 -6.16 17.89 -5.58
CA LEU A 214 -6.69 17.26 -6.78
C LEU A 214 -7.35 18.29 -7.70
N THR A 215 -7.21 18.08 -9.00
CA THR A 215 -7.97 18.83 -9.99
C THR A 215 -9.43 18.34 -10.03
N PHE A 216 -10.33 19.19 -10.52
CA PHE A 216 -11.73 18.80 -10.69
C PHE A 216 -11.91 17.54 -11.58
N ARG A 217 -11.09 17.40 -12.64
CA ARG A 217 -11.10 16.21 -13.52
C ARG A 217 -10.67 14.95 -12.76
N GLU A 218 -9.61 15.04 -11.95
CA GLU A 218 -9.14 13.90 -11.15
C GLU A 218 -10.22 13.45 -10.15
N ILE A 219 -10.91 14.40 -9.49
CA ILE A 219 -12.00 14.08 -8.56
C ILE A 219 -13.18 13.41 -9.27
N THR A 220 -13.67 14.01 -10.36
CA THR A 220 -14.85 13.53 -11.11
C THR A 220 -14.58 12.27 -11.93
N SER A 221 -13.31 11.94 -12.17
CA SER A 221 -12.91 10.73 -12.90
C SER A 221 -12.37 9.63 -11.98
N ALA A 222 -12.27 9.88 -10.67
CA ALA A 222 -11.73 8.93 -9.70
C ALA A 222 -12.61 7.68 -9.63
N ARG A 223 -12.10 6.56 -10.16
CA ARG A 223 -12.74 5.24 -10.02
C ARG A 223 -12.39 4.59 -8.69
N LEU A 224 -11.18 4.85 -8.20
CA LEU A 224 -10.66 4.25 -6.99
C LEU A 224 -9.74 5.21 -6.23
N ILE A 225 -9.95 5.32 -4.93
CA ILE A 225 -9.12 6.10 -4.01
C ILE A 225 -8.56 5.15 -2.96
N LYS A 226 -7.24 5.07 -2.80
CA LYS A 226 -6.58 4.37 -1.70
C LYS A 226 -6.16 5.39 -0.64
N ILE A 227 -6.39 5.07 0.63
CA ILE A 227 -5.93 5.84 1.78
C ILE A 227 -5.23 4.91 2.76
N ASP A 228 -3.91 5.05 2.88
CA ASP A 228 -3.09 4.31 3.85
C ASP A 228 -2.03 5.26 4.41
N VAL A 229 -2.35 5.88 5.55
CA VAL A 229 -1.59 7.03 6.10
C VAL A 229 -1.24 6.84 7.58
N GLU A 230 -1.23 5.59 8.05
CA GLU A 230 -0.66 5.18 9.34
C GLU A 230 -1.18 5.97 10.56
N GLY A 231 -2.50 6.18 10.61
CA GLY A 231 -3.23 6.82 11.70
C GLY A 231 -3.81 8.19 11.36
N ALA A 232 -3.40 8.81 10.26
CA ALA A 232 -3.93 10.12 9.84
C ALA A 232 -5.28 10.01 9.08
N GLU A 233 -5.88 8.82 9.00
CA GLU A 233 -7.10 8.61 8.21
C GLU A 233 -8.27 9.51 8.61
N PRO A 234 -8.52 9.82 9.91
CA PRO A 234 -9.59 10.74 10.28
C PRO A 234 -9.45 12.11 9.63
N ASP A 235 -8.23 12.63 9.53
CA ASP A 235 -7.98 13.95 8.94
C ASP A 235 -8.12 13.91 7.42
N VAL A 236 -7.58 12.87 6.77
CA VAL A 236 -7.72 12.68 5.32
C VAL A 236 -9.20 12.57 4.93
N LEU A 237 -9.95 11.71 5.63
CA LEU A 237 -11.38 11.47 5.36
C LEU A 237 -12.23 12.71 5.67
N ALA A 238 -11.91 13.47 6.72
CA ALA A 238 -12.56 14.75 6.98
C ALA A 238 -12.29 15.78 5.87
N GLY A 239 -11.06 15.81 5.33
CA GLY A 239 -10.66 16.65 4.20
C GLY A 239 -11.30 16.28 2.85
N MET A 240 -11.99 15.13 2.78
CA MET A 240 -12.74 14.72 1.59
C MET A 240 -14.21 15.13 1.62
N ARG A 241 -14.72 15.66 2.73
CA ARG A 241 -16.17 15.85 2.96
C ARG A 241 -16.88 16.57 1.81
N ASN A 242 -16.25 17.59 1.24
CA ASN A 242 -16.85 18.42 0.19
C ASN A 242 -16.78 17.78 -1.21
N ILE A 243 -15.93 16.77 -1.41
CA ILE A 243 -15.78 16.11 -2.72
C ILE A 243 -16.59 14.82 -2.83
N ILE A 244 -17.11 14.27 -1.72
CA ILE A 244 -17.86 12.99 -1.71
C ILE A 244 -19.00 12.98 -2.74
N GLY A 245 -19.76 14.08 -2.81
CA GLY A 245 -20.88 14.25 -3.75
C GLY A 245 -20.46 14.52 -5.20
N THR A 246 -19.18 14.80 -5.44
CA THR A 246 -18.59 15.07 -6.76
C THR A 246 -17.92 13.83 -7.35
N LEU A 247 -17.68 12.80 -6.53
CA LEU A 247 -17.17 11.51 -7.00
C LEU A 247 -18.18 10.84 -7.91
N ARG A 248 -17.68 9.99 -8.81
CA ARG A 248 -18.50 9.12 -9.65
C ARG A 248 -19.40 8.22 -8.80
N ASP A 249 -20.52 7.78 -9.36
CA ASP A 249 -21.43 6.85 -8.70
C ASP A 249 -20.76 5.51 -8.37
N ASP A 250 -19.88 5.05 -9.25
CA ASP A 250 -19.09 3.82 -9.14
C ASP A 250 -17.73 4.00 -8.47
N ALA A 251 -17.45 5.18 -7.90
CA ALA A 251 -16.22 5.41 -7.15
C ALA A 251 -16.16 4.52 -5.90
N GLU A 252 -15.00 3.90 -5.68
CA GLU A 252 -14.72 3.12 -4.49
C GLU A 252 -13.55 3.73 -3.71
N ILE A 253 -13.56 3.59 -2.39
CA ILE A 253 -12.50 4.08 -1.51
C ILE A 253 -11.97 2.92 -0.69
N VAL A 254 -10.72 2.54 -0.90
CA VAL A 254 -10.00 1.60 -0.03
C VAL A 254 -9.32 2.39 1.06
N VAL A 255 -9.52 2.02 2.31
CA VAL A 255 -8.88 2.68 3.45
C VAL A 255 -8.39 1.68 4.49
N GLU A 256 -7.12 1.79 4.89
CA GLU A 256 -6.58 1.12 6.07
C GLU A 256 -6.84 2.00 7.30
N LEU A 257 -7.95 1.78 8.00
CA LEU A 257 -8.19 2.49 9.25
C LEU A 257 -7.26 1.95 10.34
N SER A 258 -6.72 2.90 11.09
CA SER A 258 -5.69 2.67 12.09
C SER A 258 -6.13 3.13 13.50
N PRO A 259 -7.28 2.69 14.07
CA PRO A 259 -7.85 3.30 15.26
C PRO A 259 -6.97 3.20 16.51
N ARG A 260 -6.09 2.20 16.61
CA ARG A 260 -5.13 2.11 17.72
C ARG A 260 -4.21 3.34 17.83
N TRP A 261 -4.01 4.06 16.74
CA TRP A 261 -3.09 5.18 16.65
C TRP A 261 -3.76 6.55 16.69
N TRP A 262 -5.09 6.63 16.54
CA TRP A 262 -5.78 7.91 16.52
C TRP A 262 -5.64 8.63 17.87
N PRO A 263 -5.26 9.92 17.88
CA PRO A 263 -5.05 10.69 19.10
C PRO A 263 -6.28 10.76 20.01
N ASP A 264 -7.46 10.96 19.43
CA ASP A 264 -8.72 10.96 20.17
C ASP A 264 -9.16 9.52 20.48
N ARG A 265 -9.02 9.13 21.75
CA ARG A 265 -9.38 7.79 22.26
C ARG A 265 -10.88 7.50 22.21
N HIS A 266 -11.73 8.51 22.09
CA HIS A 266 -13.18 8.37 22.00
C HIS A 266 -13.67 8.28 20.55
N LEU A 267 -12.83 8.66 19.58
CA LEU A 267 -13.16 8.56 18.16
C LEU A 267 -13.25 7.08 17.73
N ARG A 268 -14.40 6.71 17.14
CA ARG A 268 -14.69 5.35 16.66
C ARG A 268 -14.71 5.32 15.13
N PRO A 269 -14.47 4.15 14.50
CA PRO A 269 -14.48 4.04 13.04
C PRO A 269 -15.77 4.55 12.39
N VAL A 270 -16.93 4.25 12.98
CA VAL A 270 -18.22 4.77 12.47
C VAL A 270 -18.33 6.29 12.45
N ASP A 271 -17.66 6.99 13.37
CA ASP A 271 -17.71 8.45 13.43
C ASP A 271 -16.95 9.07 12.25
N VAL A 272 -15.81 8.45 11.89
CA VAL A 272 -14.98 8.86 10.75
C VAL A 272 -15.65 8.53 9.41
N LEU A 273 -16.33 7.39 9.32
CA LEU A 273 -16.97 6.94 8.08
C LEU A 273 -18.34 7.60 7.84
N ARG A 274 -18.94 8.24 8.85
CA ARG A 274 -20.31 8.77 8.80
C ARG A 274 -20.63 9.62 7.56
N PRO A 275 -19.78 10.56 7.11
CA PRO A 275 -20.08 11.36 5.93
C PRO A 275 -20.23 10.52 4.64
N PHE A 276 -19.51 9.40 4.55
CA PHE A 276 -19.59 8.47 3.41
C PHE A 276 -20.85 7.60 3.52
N LEU A 277 -21.19 7.13 4.72
CA LEU A 277 -22.43 6.39 4.97
C LEU A 277 -23.67 7.24 4.60
N GLU A 278 -23.68 8.50 5.02
CA GLU A 278 -24.74 9.47 4.69
C GLU A 278 -24.80 9.76 3.18
N ALA A 279 -23.69 9.63 2.48
CA ALA A 279 -23.59 9.75 1.02
C ALA A 279 -23.88 8.44 0.25
N GLY A 280 -24.39 7.41 0.93
CA GLY A 280 -24.83 6.16 0.32
C GLY A 280 -23.74 5.10 0.14
N PHE A 281 -22.55 5.28 0.71
CA PHE A 281 -21.53 4.24 0.70
C PHE A 281 -21.87 3.13 1.69
N ASN A 282 -21.72 1.89 1.24
CA ASN A 282 -21.69 0.69 2.07
C ASN A 282 -20.23 0.35 2.43
N VAL A 283 -20.04 -0.27 3.60
CA VAL A 283 -18.72 -0.69 4.08
C VAL A 283 -18.52 -2.17 3.82
N TYR A 284 -17.37 -2.52 3.26
CA TYR A 284 -16.94 -3.88 3.04
C TYR A 284 -15.59 -4.10 3.71
N GLU A 285 -15.39 -5.25 4.35
CA GLU A 285 -14.11 -5.65 4.92
C GLU A 285 -13.34 -6.47 3.90
N MET A 286 -12.07 -6.10 3.70
CA MET A 286 -11.13 -6.83 2.88
C MET A 286 -10.20 -7.67 3.76
N THR A 287 -9.87 -8.87 3.31
CA THR A 287 -8.88 -9.70 4.00
C THR A 287 -7.48 -9.14 3.78
N ASN A 288 -6.71 -8.92 4.85
CA ASN A 288 -5.29 -8.57 4.76
C ASN A 288 -4.44 -9.47 5.66
N SER A 289 -3.26 -9.87 5.19
CA SER A 289 -2.32 -10.69 5.95
C SER A 289 -0.87 -10.48 5.53
N TYR A 290 -0.04 -10.05 6.48
CA TYR A 290 1.41 -9.92 6.32
C TYR A 290 2.19 -11.19 6.65
N SER A 291 1.53 -12.35 6.69
CA SER A 291 2.25 -13.60 6.91
C SER A 291 2.90 -14.07 5.61
N ALA A 292 4.19 -14.39 5.63
CA ALA A 292 4.92 -14.83 4.43
C ALA A 292 4.23 -16.00 3.70
N TRP A 293 3.58 -16.93 4.41
CA TRP A 293 2.87 -18.05 3.79
C TRP A 293 1.69 -17.62 2.91
N ARG A 294 1.06 -16.45 3.15
CA ARG A 294 -0.02 -15.90 2.31
C ARG A 294 0.45 -15.69 0.86
N TYR A 295 1.74 -15.39 0.69
CA TYR A 295 2.36 -15.10 -0.61
C TYR A 295 2.75 -16.37 -1.39
N LEU A 296 2.51 -17.57 -0.86
CA LEU A 296 2.62 -18.81 -1.65
C LEU A 296 1.53 -18.90 -2.73
N TRP A 297 0.36 -18.28 -2.48
CA TRP A 297 -0.80 -18.32 -3.37
C TRP A 297 -1.42 -16.93 -3.49
N PRO A 298 -0.73 -15.95 -4.10
CA PRO A 298 -1.19 -14.57 -4.17
C PRO A 298 -2.59 -14.44 -4.80
N ASN A 299 -2.87 -15.26 -5.82
CA ASN A 299 -4.15 -15.25 -6.55
C ASN A 299 -5.32 -15.92 -5.79
N ASP A 300 -5.08 -16.52 -4.63
CA ASP A 300 -6.15 -17.05 -3.77
C ASP A 300 -6.72 -15.93 -2.90
N VAL A 301 -7.39 -14.98 -3.56
CA VAL A 301 -8.03 -13.82 -2.92
C VAL A 301 -9.48 -14.11 -2.60
N ARG A 302 -10.01 -13.41 -1.59
CA ARG A 302 -11.42 -13.48 -1.21
C ARG A 302 -12.13 -12.17 -1.54
N ASP A 303 -13.39 -12.27 -1.91
CA ASP A 303 -14.26 -11.10 -2.05
C ASP A 303 -14.24 -10.25 -0.77
N ALA A 304 -14.32 -8.93 -0.91
CA ALA A 304 -14.58 -8.07 0.24
C ALA A 304 -16.04 -8.27 0.67
N ILE A 305 -16.26 -8.46 1.98
CA ILE A 305 -17.57 -8.85 2.52
C ILE A 305 -18.24 -7.66 3.17
N ARG A 306 -19.53 -7.46 2.90
CA ARG A 306 -20.28 -6.33 3.49
C ARG A 306 -20.29 -6.43 5.01
N LEU A 307 -19.86 -5.35 5.66
CA LEU A 307 -19.96 -5.20 7.10
C LEU A 307 -21.35 -4.69 7.46
N ARG A 308 -22.00 -5.43 8.36
CA ARG A 308 -23.24 -5.02 9.04
C ARG A 308 -22.98 -4.56 10.48
N ASP A 309 -21.74 -4.72 10.95
CA ASP A 309 -21.31 -4.21 12.24
C ASP A 309 -21.45 -2.68 12.25
N PRO A 310 -22.01 -2.07 13.31
CA PRO A 310 -22.12 -0.62 13.42
C PRO A 310 -20.78 0.09 13.59
N LEU A 311 -19.65 -0.63 13.67
CA LEU A 311 -18.28 -0.13 13.78
C LEU A 311 -18.08 0.82 14.97
N THR A 312 -18.78 0.51 16.08
CA THR A 312 -18.73 1.28 17.32
C THR A 312 -17.57 0.91 18.23
N ALA A 313 -16.92 -0.23 17.99
CA ALA A 313 -15.77 -0.67 18.77
C ALA A 313 -14.46 -0.17 18.12
N ARG A 314 -13.53 0.30 18.96
CA ARG A 314 -12.14 0.55 18.53
C ARG A 314 -11.41 -0.78 18.41
N VAL A 315 -10.95 -1.08 17.20
CA VAL A 315 -10.08 -2.22 16.90
C VAL A 315 -8.68 -1.75 16.53
N SER A 316 -7.73 -2.67 16.38
CA SER A 316 -6.35 -2.30 16.08
C SER A 316 -6.20 -1.69 14.69
N ARG A 317 -6.85 -2.30 13.69
CA ARG A 317 -6.76 -1.97 12.28
C ARG A 317 -8.01 -2.53 11.57
N LEU A 318 -8.44 -1.87 10.50
CA LEU A 318 -9.46 -2.36 9.57
C LEU A 318 -9.04 -2.04 8.13
N ASP A 319 -9.07 -3.02 7.25
CA ASP A 319 -8.91 -2.85 5.82
C ASP A 319 -10.29 -2.81 5.18
N LEU A 320 -10.74 -1.62 4.80
CA LEU A 320 -12.11 -1.39 4.35
C LEU A 320 -12.16 -0.94 2.89
N VAL A 321 -13.26 -1.29 2.24
CA VAL A 321 -13.69 -0.71 0.97
C VAL A 321 -15.04 -0.03 1.18
N LEU A 322 -15.12 1.26 0.86
CA LEU A 322 -16.36 2.00 0.77
C LEU A 322 -16.84 1.95 -0.68
N SER A 323 -18.06 1.47 -0.91
CA SER A 323 -18.65 1.37 -2.25
C SER A 323 -20.15 1.65 -2.20
N ARG A 324 -20.70 2.38 -3.16
CA ARG A 324 -22.16 2.56 -3.30
C ARG A 324 -22.88 1.32 -3.83
N HIS A 325 -22.13 0.30 -4.26
CA HIS A 325 -22.69 -1.00 -4.57
C HIS A 325 -23.47 -1.54 -3.36
N ASP A 326 -24.68 -2.05 -3.61
CA ASP A 326 -25.58 -2.60 -2.58
C ASP A 326 -25.71 -4.12 -2.73
N GLY A 327 -24.66 -4.84 -2.37
CA GLY A 327 -24.64 -6.30 -2.37
C GLY A 327 -23.86 -6.85 -1.18
N GLU A 328 -23.94 -8.16 -0.94
CA GLU A 328 -23.26 -8.77 0.20
C GLU A 328 -21.74 -8.88 0.03
N ARG A 329 -21.25 -8.73 -1.20
CA ARG A 329 -19.84 -8.91 -1.56
C ARG A 329 -19.43 -7.95 -2.67
N LEU A 330 -18.16 -7.55 -2.64
CA LEU A 330 -17.46 -6.96 -3.77
C LEU A 330 -16.50 -8.01 -4.33
N ALA A 331 -16.81 -8.52 -5.52
CA ALA A 331 -16.03 -9.58 -6.15
C ALA A 331 -14.62 -9.08 -6.50
N ILE A 332 -13.59 -9.87 -6.16
CA ILE A 332 -12.22 -9.61 -6.58
C ILE A 332 -11.88 -10.58 -7.71
N ASP A 333 -11.64 -10.06 -8.91
CA ASP A 333 -11.24 -10.95 -10.01
C ASP A 333 -9.78 -11.37 -9.84
N ALA A 334 -9.59 -12.58 -9.31
CA ALA A 334 -8.29 -13.21 -9.14
C ALA A 334 -7.51 -13.40 -10.45
N ARG A 335 -8.19 -13.28 -11.62
CA ARG A 335 -7.60 -13.42 -12.95
C ARG A 335 -7.37 -12.08 -13.64
N ALA A 336 -7.72 -10.95 -13.01
CA ALA A 336 -7.39 -9.65 -13.55
C ALA A 336 -5.89 -9.60 -13.86
N PRO A 337 -5.50 -9.27 -15.11
CA PRO A 337 -4.11 -9.12 -15.46
C PRO A 337 -3.53 -7.97 -14.63
N HIS A 338 -2.37 -8.23 -14.06
CA HIS A 338 -1.51 -7.24 -13.43
C HIS A 338 -0.50 -6.79 -14.47
#